data_AF-A0A8S2TH30-F1
#
_entry.id   AF-A0A8S2TH30-F1
#
_cell.length_a   1.000
_cell.length_b   1.000
_cell.length_c   1.000
_cell.angle_alpha   90.00
_cell.angle_beta   90.00
_cell.angle_gamma   90.00
#
_symmetry.space_group_name_H-M   'P 1'
#
loop_
_entity.id
_entity.type
_entity.pdbx_description
1 polymer ?
#
loop_
_entity_poly.entity_id
_entity_poly.type
_entity_poly.pdbx_seq_one_letter_code
_entity_poly.pdbx_strand_id
1 'polypeptide(L)'
;MEVDAPSNIKNQSTSDVDQADEDEEEDFLIMADIGHDIDQQTVLEHAVKSEIRAIDIDGTNPFIQIGPYTFQGQYNYILGTNLFFSTSSATIDDNASTSSRV
;
A
#
# COMPACT_ATOMS: atom_id res chain seq x y z
N MET A 1 37.73 -18.67 62.56
CA MET A 1 36.92 -17.47 62.82
C MET A 1 36.28 -17.13 61.48
N GLU A 2 35.08 -17.64 61.27
CA GLU A 2 34.24 -17.33 60.10
C GLU A 2 33.92 -15.85 60.12
N VAL A 3 34.11 -15.18 58.99
CA VAL A 3 33.60 -13.82 58.79
C VAL A 3 32.82 -13.84 57.49
N ASP A 4 31.51 -13.70 57.67
CA ASP A 4 30.46 -13.76 56.67
C ASP A 4 30.64 -12.75 55.53
N ALA A 5 30.29 -13.19 54.32
CA ALA A 5 30.14 -12.32 53.17
C ALA A 5 28.83 -11.51 53.27
N PRO A 6 28.83 -10.18 53.05
CA PRO A 6 27.57 -9.46 52.88
C PRO A 6 27.08 -9.61 51.44
N SER A 7 26.10 -10.47 51.27
CA SER A 7 25.13 -10.44 50.17
C SER A 7 24.38 -9.12 50.17
N ASN A 8 24.51 -8.31 49.12
CA ASN A 8 23.59 -7.20 48.88
C ASN A 8 23.31 -7.03 47.38
N ILE A 9 22.48 -7.94 46.89
CA ILE A 9 21.82 -7.84 45.59
C ILE A 9 20.70 -6.81 45.76
N LYS A 10 20.97 -5.55 45.38
CA LYS A 10 19.89 -4.59 45.11
C LYS A 10 19.52 -4.70 43.65
N ASN A 11 18.48 -5.49 43.39
CA ASN A 11 17.66 -5.41 42.19
C ASN A 11 17.14 -3.97 42.05
N GLN A 12 17.82 -3.15 41.26
CA GLN A 12 17.18 -2.02 40.63
C GLN A 12 16.52 -2.58 39.38
N SER A 13 15.23 -2.91 39.54
CA SER A 13 14.32 -3.09 38.43
C SER A 13 14.29 -1.76 37.68
N THR A 14 15.09 -1.64 36.62
CA THR A 14 14.77 -0.70 35.56
C THR A 14 13.47 -1.22 34.98
N SER A 15 12.40 -0.47 35.21
CA SER A 15 11.20 -0.55 34.39
C SER A 15 11.62 -0.21 32.97
N ASP A 16 12.15 -1.21 32.26
CA ASP A 16 12.27 -1.16 30.81
C ASP A 16 10.84 -1.00 30.31
N VAL A 17 10.59 0.21 29.86
CA VAL A 17 9.37 0.62 29.21
C VAL A 17 9.20 -0.33 28.04
N ASP A 18 8.18 -1.18 28.09
CA ASP A 18 7.64 -1.87 26.92
C ASP A 18 7.20 -0.77 25.92
N GLN A 19 8.16 -0.22 25.18
CA GLN A 19 7.90 0.41 23.90
C GLN A 19 7.49 -0.75 23.00
N ALA A 20 6.19 -1.01 22.97
CA ALA A 20 5.58 -1.69 21.84
C ALA A 20 5.90 -0.80 20.63
N ASP A 21 6.95 -1.16 19.90
CA ASP A 21 7.21 -0.64 18.58
C ASP A 21 5.98 -1.00 17.75
N GLU A 22 5.12 0.00 17.55
CA GLU A 22 3.95 -0.08 16.68
C GLU A 22 4.54 -0.17 15.26
N ASP A 23 4.57 -1.40 14.70
CA ASP A 23 5.13 -1.67 13.39
C ASP A 23 4.55 -0.68 12.37
N GLU A 24 5.36 0.26 11.88
CA GLU A 24 4.96 1.22 10.86
C GLU A 24 4.69 0.44 9.55
N GLU A 25 3.42 0.35 9.15
CA GLU A 25 3.04 -0.28 7.87
C GLU A 25 3.53 0.58 6.69
N GLU A 26 4.42 0.02 5.86
CA GLU A 26 4.91 0.66 4.64
C GLU A 26 4.04 0.25 3.44
N ASP A 27 3.46 1.24 2.74
CA ASP A 27 2.71 1.03 1.51
C ASP A 27 3.62 1.12 0.26
N PHE A 28 3.43 0.19 -0.68
CA PHE A 28 4.17 0.16 -1.96
C PHE A 28 3.24 0.30 -3.16
N LEU A 29 3.66 1.07 -4.17
CA LEU A 29 2.98 1.16 -5.47
C LEU A 29 3.72 0.32 -6.50
N ILE A 30 2.97 -0.55 -7.19
CA ILE A 30 3.46 -1.36 -8.31
C ILE A 30 2.72 -0.98 -9.60
N MET A 31 3.44 -1.01 -10.72
CA MET A 31 2.84 -0.84 -12.05
C MET A 31 2.59 -2.20 -12.68
N ALA A 32 1.33 -2.47 -13.06
CA ALA A 32 0.97 -3.63 -13.85
C ALA A 32 0.84 -3.23 -15.33
N ASP A 33 1.70 -3.75 -16.18
CA ASP A 33 1.59 -3.62 -17.63
C ASP A 33 0.75 -4.78 -18.19
N ILE A 34 -0.39 -4.45 -18.78
CA ILE A 34 -1.30 -5.43 -19.40
C ILE A 34 -1.03 -5.39 -20.89
N GLY A 35 -0.44 -6.47 -21.41
CA GLY A 35 0.00 -6.57 -22.81
C GLY A 35 -1.10 -6.35 -23.86
N HIS A 36 -0.72 -6.46 -25.12
CA HIS A 36 -1.53 -5.98 -26.26
C HIS A 36 -2.58 -6.99 -26.76
N ASP A 37 -2.72 -8.14 -26.11
CA ASP A 37 -3.58 -9.24 -26.60
C ASP A 37 -5.08 -8.97 -26.39
N ILE A 38 -5.41 -8.04 -25.50
CA ILE A 38 -6.79 -7.63 -25.19
C ILE A 38 -6.90 -6.13 -25.42
N ASP A 39 -8.03 -5.70 -25.98
CA ASP A 39 -8.35 -4.29 -26.12
C ASP A 39 -8.28 -3.58 -24.75
N GLN A 40 -7.39 -2.60 -24.67
CA GLN A 40 -7.11 -1.85 -23.45
C GLN A 40 -8.37 -1.17 -22.89
N GLN A 41 -9.22 -0.65 -23.78
CA GLN A 41 -10.43 0.04 -23.39
C GLN A 41 -11.42 -0.91 -22.71
N THR A 42 -11.57 -2.13 -23.24
CA THR A 42 -12.36 -3.19 -22.62
C THR A 42 -11.86 -3.54 -21.21
N VAL A 43 -10.54 -3.70 -21.02
CA VAL A 43 -9.97 -4.00 -19.70
C VAL A 43 -10.21 -2.87 -18.72
N LEU A 44 -10.00 -1.61 -19.14
CA LEU A 44 -10.24 -0.43 -18.32
C LEU A 44 -11.70 -0.31 -17.89
N GLU A 45 -12.65 -0.57 -18.80
CA GLU A 45 -14.07 -0.55 -18.46
C GLU A 45 -14.42 -1.57 -17.38
N HIS A 46 -13.84 -2.77 -17.45
CA HIS A 46 -14.03 -3.77 -16.41
C HIS A 46 -13.32 -3.40 -15.12
N ALA A 47 -12.11 -2.83 -15.17
CA ALA A 47 -11.36 -2.39 -13.99
C ALA A 47 -12.10 -1.30 -13.19
N VAL A 48 -12.81 -0.40 -13.86
CA VAL A 48 -13.60 0.65 -13.20
C VAL A 48 -14.91 0.12 -12.62
N LYS A 49 -15.52 -0.88 -13.27
CA LYS A 49 -16.87 -1.40 -12.91
C LYS A 49 -16.84 -2.64 -12.00
N SER A 50 -15.72 -3.35 -11.95
CA SER A 50 -15.60 -4.67 -11.28
C SER A 50 -14.51 -4.67 -10.23
N GLU A 51 -14.62 -5.58 -9.27
CA GLU A 51 -13.56 -5.87 -8.32
C GLU A 51 -12.32 -6.41 -9.06
N ILE A 52 -11.14 -5.88 -8.72
CA ILE A 52 -9.86 -6.41 -9.15
C ILE A 52 -9.37 -7.37 -8.06
N ARG A 53 -9.02 -8.59 -8.45
CA ARG A 53 -8.49 -9.59 -7.51
C ARG A 53 -7.03 -9.87 -7.80
N ALA A 54 -6.25 -9.88 -6.74
CA ALA A 54 -4.83 -10.17 -6.76
C ALA A 54 -4.60 -11.48 -6.00
N ILE A 55 -3.92 -12.43 -6.62
CA ILE A 55 -3.69 -13.77 -6.06
C ILE A 55 -2.20 -14.07 -6.12
N ASP A 56 -1.65 -14.54 -5.01
CA ASP A 56 -0.24 -14.94 -4.89
C ASP A 56 0.72 -13.80 -5.29
N ILE A 57 0.48 -12.58 -4.77
CA ILE A 57 1.28 -11.40 -5.11
C ILE A 57 2.72 -11.55 -4.65
N ASP A 58 2.99 -12.21 -3.54
CA ASP A 58 4.36 -12.48 -3.09
C ASP A 58 5.05 -13.59 -3.90
N GLY A 59 4.29 -14.29 -4.74
CA GLY A 59 4.76 -15.35 -5.62
C GLY A 59 5.53 -14.84 -6.83
N THR A 60 6.32 -15.72 -7.44
CA THR A 60 7.13 -15.36 -8.63
C THR A 60 6.30 -15.08 -9.88
N ASN A 61 5.08 -15.62 -9.93
CA ASN A 61 4.16 -15.49 -11.07
C ASN A 61 2.76 -15.12 -10.54
N PRO A 62 2.54 -13.87 -10.11
CA PRO A 62 1.29 -13.46 -9.51
C PRO A 62 0.15 -13.50 -10.53
N PHE A 63 -1.09 -13.63 -10.04
CA PHE A 63 -2.27 -13.55 -10.89
C PHE A 63 -3.11 -12.32 -10.57
N ILE A 64 -3.60 -11.66 -11.62
CA ILE A 64 -4.55 -10.56 -11.52
C ILE A 64 -5.79 -10.92 -12.31
N GLN A 65 -6.96 -10.78 -11.69
CA GLN A 65 -8.26 -10.93 -12.34
C GLN A 65 -8.96 -9.58 -12.43
N ILE A 66 -9.36 -9.21 -13.64
CA ILE A 66 -10.13 -7.99 -13.94
C ILE A 66 -11.40 -8.42 -14.66
N GLY A 67 -12.53 -8.42 -13.95
CA GLY A 67 -13.79 -8.94 -14.48
C GLY A 67 -13.66 -10.40 -14.94
N PRO A 68 -13.96 -10.74 -16.21
CA PRO A 68 -13.86 -12.11 -16.72
C PRO A 68 -12.42 -12.51 -17.13
N TYR A 69 -11.48 -11.56 -17.16
CA TYR A 69 -10.13 -11.81 -17.65
C TYR A 69 -9.18 -12.14 -16.51
N THR A 70 -8.35 -13.17 -16.70
CA THR A 70 -7.30 -13.58 -15.75
C THR A 70 -5.95 -13.50 -16.44
N PHE A 71 -5.02 -12.81 -15.78
CA PHE A 71 -3.67 -12.57 -16.26
C PHE A 71 -2.67 -13.23 -15.32
N GLN A 72 -1.65 -13.88 -15.89
CA GLN A 72 -0.49 -14.32 -15.16
C GLN A 72 0.64 -13.31 -15.39
N GLY A 73 1.12 -12.70 -14.32
CA GLY A 73 2.16 -11.69 -14.35
C GLY A 73 3.56 -12.26 -14.06
N GLN A 74 4.56 -11.42 -14.28
CA GLN A 74 5.95 -11.64 -13.87
C GLN A 74 6.53 -10.31 -13.41
N TYR A 75 7.33 -10.34 -12.34
CA TYR A 75 8.00 -9.14 -11.84
C TYR A 75 9.17 -8.75 -12.73
N ASN A 76 9.14 -7.51 -13.23
CA ASN A 76 10.21 -6.93 -14.03
C ASN A 76 10.70 -5.63 -13.37
N TYR A 77 11.98 -5.59 -13.02
CA TYR A 77 12.60 -4.38 -12.52
C TYR A 77 12.94 -3.46 -13.69
N ILE A 78 12.52 -2.20 -13.59
CA ILE A 78 12.83 -1.17 -14.58
C ILE A 78 14.07 -0.38 -14.17
N LEU A 79 14.77 0.19 -15.15
CA LEU A 79 15.79 1.21 -14.90
C LEU A 79 15.10 2.57 -14.80
N GLY A 80 15.22 3.23 -13.64
CA GLY A 80 14.61 4.53 -13.37
C GLY A 80 13.46 4.44 -12.36
N THR A 81 12.56 5.43 -12.40
CA THR A 81 11.44 5.54 -11.46
C THR A 81 10.20 6.00 -12.21
N ASN A 82 9.10 5.27 -12.05
CA ASN A 82 7.79 5.71 -12.53
C ASN A 82 7.18 6.68 -11.53
N LEU A 83 6.64 7.79 -12.03
CA LEU A 83 5.93 8.79 -11.24
C LEU A 83 4.44 8.73 -11.57
N PHE A 84 3.61 8.51 -10.56
CA PHE A 84 2.16 8.51 -10.69
C PHE A 84 1.60 9.86 -10.26
N PHE A 85 0.79 10.48 -11.11
CA PHE A 85 0.11 11.74 -10.82
C PHE A 85 -1.39 11.51 -10.81
N SER A 86 -2.06 11.84 -9.71
CA SER A 86 -3.52 11.90 -9.68
C SER A 86 -3.98 13.28 -10.16
N THR A 87 -4.94 13.30 -11.09
CA THR A 87 -5.65 14.55 -11.39
C THR A 87 -6.71 14.74 -10.33
N SER A 88 -6.70 15.86 -9.60
CA SER A 88 -7.82 16.23 -8.76
C SER A 88 -9.03 16.48 -9.66
N SER A 89 -9.94 15.52 -9.76
CA SER A 89 -11.32 15.84 -10.12
C SER A 89 -11.91 16.57 -8.92
N ALA A 90 -11.51 17.83 -8.72
CA ALA A 90 -12.31 18.74 -7.92
C ALA A 90 -13.68 18.75 -8.59
N THR A 91 -14.66 18.12 -7.95
CA THR A 91 -16.06 18.45 -8.16
C THR A 91 -16.16 19.96 -8.01
N ILE A 92 -16.27 20.66 -9.14
CA ILE A 92 -16.71 22.04 -9.15
C ILE A 92 -18.14 21.96 -8.64
N ASP A 93 -18.31 22.17 -7.33
CA ASP A 93 -19.61 22.44 -6.76
C ASP A 93 -20.08 23.78 -7.35
N ASP A 94 -20.81 23.70 -8.47
CA ASP A 94 -21.57 24.79 -9.07
C ASP A 94 -22.74 25.22 -8.15
N ASN A 95 -22.46 25.49 -6.87
CA ASN A 95 -23.40 26.18 -6.02
C ASN A 95 -23.18 27.68 -6.21
N ALA A 96 -23.85 28.18 -7.24
CA ALA A 96 -23.94 29.58 -7.62
C ALA A 96 -24.23 30.47 -6.40
N SER A 97 -23.21 31.15 -5.88
CA SER A 97 -23.39 32.44 -5.21
C SER A 97 -23.49 33.53 -6.26
N THR A 98 -24.66 33.68 -6.87
CA THR A 98 -25.10 34.97 -7.42
C THR A 98 -25.20 35.97 -6.27
N SER A 99 -24.08 36.60 -5.92
CA SER A 99 -24.10 37.83 -5.14
C SER A 99 -24.13 38.99 -6.12
N SER A 100 -25.27 39.68 -6.12
CA SER A 100 -25.53 40.87 -6.90
C SER A 100 -24.50 41.97 -6.59
N ARG A 101 -24.08 42.69 -7.62
CA ARG A 101 -23.67 44.09 -7.48
C ARG A 101 -24.34 44.89 -8.59
N VAL A 102 -25.28 45.72 -8.14
CA VAL A 102 -25.76 46.93 -8.82
C VAL A 102 -24.63 47.95 -8.83
#